data_AF-A3IQX4-F1
#
_entry.id   AF-A3IQX4-F1
#
_cell.length_a   1.000
_cell.length_b   1.000
_cell.length_c   1.000
_cell.angle_alpha   90.00
_cell.angle_beta   90.00
_cell.angle_gamma   90.00
#
_symmetry.space_group_name_H-M   'P 1'
#
loop_
_entity.id
_entity.type
_entity.pdbx_description
1 polymer ?
#
loop_
_entity_poly.entity_id
_entity_poly.type
_entity_poly.pdbx_seq_one_letter_code
_entity_poly.pdbx_strand_id
1 'polypeptide(L)'
;MIQTSSTITDQELIKLSSQNPELRFERNADGTLVTMKPADKISGNMEEYRNNGVKLGWLIDRHNQQALVYRQDDSITIYPPDAILNGETVIPGFTLALKILL
;
A
#
# COMPACT_ATOMS: atom_id res chain seq x y z
N MET A 1 24.37 4.82 -5.21
CA MET A 1 23.52 3.74 -4.67
C MET A 1 24.39 2.86 -3.81
N ILE A 2 24.02 2.58 -2.56
CA ILE A 2 24.74 1.64 -1.69
C ILE A 2 23.72 0.55 -1.33
N GLN A 3 23.81 -0.61 -1.98
CA GLN A 3 23.16 -1.83 -1.50
C GLN A 3 24.12 -2.50 -0.51
N THR A 4 23.94 -2.20 0.78
CA THR A 4 24.48 -3.07 1.84
C THR A 4 23.49 -4.20 2.06
N SER A 5 23.76 -5.34 1.41
CA SER A 5 23.01 -6.59 1.59
C SER A 5 23.30 -7.18 2.97
N SER A 6 22.67 -6.62 4.01
CA SER A 6 22.69 -7.12 5.37
C SER A 6 21.26 -7.46 5.77
N THR A 7 21.02 -8.74 6.07
CA THR A 7 19.72 -9.23 6.55
C THR A 7 19.38 -8.59 7.89
N ILE A 8 18.18 -8.03 8.02
CA ILE A 8 17.73 -7.32 9.23
C ILE A 8 16.73 -8.16 10.04
N THR A 9 16.98 -8.30 11.33
CA THR A 9 16.08 -9.04 12.23
C THR A 9 14.81 -8.25 12.56
N ASP A 10 13.79 -8.91 13.09
CA ASP A 10 12.50 -8.29 13.41
C ASP A 10 12.63 -7.23 14.50
N GLN A 11 13.54 -7.45 15.46
CA GLN A 11 13.83 -6.48 16.51
C GLN A 11 14.50 -5.22 15.95
N GLU A 12 15.41 -5.38 14.98
CA GLU A 12 16.06 -4.25 14.30
C GLU A 12 15.09 -3.50 13.40
N LEU A 13 14.18 -4.20 12.70
CA LEU A 13 13.12 -3.59 11.90
C LEU A 13 12.14 -2.77 12.75
N ILE A 14 11.70 -3.31 13.89
CA ILE A 14 10.84 -2.60 14.86
C ILE A 14 11.56 -1.34 15.39
N LYS A 15 12.84 -1.46 15.75
CA LYS A 15 13.64 -0.32 16.22
C LYS A 15 13.84 0.74 15.14
N LEU A 16 14.10 0.35 13.89
CA LEU A 16 14.28 1.28 12.78
C LEU A 16 12.99 2.05 12.47
N SER A 17 11.85 1.34 12.48
CA SER A 17 10.52 1.93 12.30
C SER A 17 10.16 2.92 13.42
N SER A 18 10.48 2.61 14.68
CA SER A 18 10.22 3.53 15.79
C SER A 18 11.12 4.77 15.80
N GLN A 19 12.29 4.70 15.18
CA GLN A 19 13.25 5.82 15.09
C GLN A 19 13.01 6.77 13.91
N ASN A 20 12.27 6.35 12.88
CA ASN A 20 12.01 7.15 11.66
C ASN A 20 10.52 7.01 11.27
N PRO A 21 9.57 7.52 12.07
CA PRO A 21 8.12 7.30 11.88
C PRO A 21 7.55 7.88 10.57
N GLU A 22 8.28 8.80 9.93
CA GLU A 22 7.97 9.37 8.61
C GLU A 22 8.37 8.47 7.43
N LEU A 23 9.16 7.43 7.67
CA LEU A 23 9.64 6.49 6.64
C LEU A 23 8.92 5.14 6.75
N ARG A 24 8.59 4.55 5.59
CA ARG A 24 8.03 3.19 5.53
C ARG A 24 9.11 2.21 5.13
N PHE A 25 9.31 1.20 5.97
CA PHE A 25 10.27 0.12 5.76
C PHE A 25 9.52 -1.18 5.60
N GLU A 26 9.84 -1.92 4.55
CA GLU A 26 9.33 -3.28 4.32
C GLU A 26 10.50 -4.25 4.30
N ARG A 27 10.30 -5.45 4.84
CA ARG A 27 11.32 -6.51 4.81
C ARG A 27 10.77 -7.73 4.10
N ASN A 28 11.49 -8.19 3.10
CA ASN A 28 11.16 -9.39 2.34
C ASN A 28 11.33 -10.65 3.19
N ALA A 29 10.76 -11.77 2.72
CA ALA A 29 10.86 -13.07 3.37
C ALA A 29 12.31 -13.63 3.43
N ASP A 30 13.21 -13.11 2.60
CA ASP A 30 14.65 -13.43 2.60
C ASP A 30 15.46 -12.58 3.63
N GLY A 31 14.80 -11.68 4.35
CA GLY A 31 15.42 -10.79 5.34
C GLY A 31 16.00 -9.50 4.77
N THR A 32 15.90 -9.24 3.46
CA THR A 32 16.36 -7.98 2.85
C THR A 32 15.42 -6.82 3.20
N LEU A 33 16.01 -5.65 3.49
CA LEU A 33 15.29 -4.42 3.80
C LEU A 33 15.07 -3.59 2.52
N VAL A 34 13.82 -3.16 2.31
CA VAL A 34 13.43 -2.22 1.24
C VAL A 34 12.94 -0.92 1.90
N THR A 35 13.44 0.21 1.44
CA THR A 35 13.04 1.53 1.96
C THR A 35 12.09 2.21 0.98
N MET A 36 10.84 2.44 1.39
CA MET A 36 9.93 3.28 0.62
C MET A 36 10.03 4.73 1.11
N LYS A 37 10.28 5.66 0.18
CA LYS A 37 10.03 7.07 0.45
C LYS A 37 8.54 7.28 0.68
N PRO A 38 8.13 8.18 1.60
CA PRO A 38 6.76 8.69 1.58
C PRO A 38 6.51 9.31 0.20
N ALA A 39 5.54 8.76 -0.53
CA ALA A 39 5.37 9.07 -1.94
C ALA A 39 4.38 10.22 -2.13
N ASP A 40 4.90 11.39 -2.50
CA ASP A 40 4.10 12.52 -3.01
C ASP A 40 3.33 12.20 -4.31
N LYS A 41 3.57 11.01 -4.90
CA LYS A 41 2.91 10.50 -6.11
C LYS A 41 2.60 9.01 -5.98
N ILE A 42 1.39 8.70 -5.50
CA ILE A 42 0.87 7.33 -5.38
C ILE A 42 0.91 6.55 -6.72
N SER A 43 0.80 7.24 -7.86
CA SER A 43 0.77 6.60 -9.19
C SER A 43 2.03 5.80 -9.53
N GLY A 44 3.22 6.21 -9.05
CA GLY A 44 4.46 5.46 -9.29
C GLY A 44 4.49 4.14 -8.51
N ASN A 45 4.00 4.17 -7.27
CA ASN A 45 3.96 2.99 -6.40
C ASN A 45 2.94 1.95 -6.89
N MET A 46 1.82 2.36 -7.51
CA MET A 46 0.81 1.42 -8.01
C MET A 46 1.36 0.47 -9.10
N GLU A 47 2.25 0.95 -9.97
CA GLU A 47 2.90 0.10 -10.96
C GLU A 47 3.88 -0.90 -10.31
N GLU A 48 4.63 -0.47 -9.29
CA GLU A 48 5.51 -1.34 -8.49
C GLU A 48 4.71 -2.43 -7.74
N TYR A 49 3.61 -2.06 -7.07
CA TYR A 49 2.73 -3.02 -6.40
C TYR A 49 2.15 -4.05 -7.38
N ARG A 50 1.75 -3.62 -8.58
CA ARG A 50 1.24 -4.51 -9.64
C ARG A 50 2.32 -5.47 -10.15
N ASN A 51 3.54 -4.98 -10.35
CA ASN A 51 4.70 -5.82 -10.71
C ASN A 51 5.04 -6.84 -9.61
N ASN A 52 4.82 -6.47 -8.34
CA ASN A 52 4.96 -7.37 -7.18
C ASN A 52 3.72 -8.28 -6.95
N GLY A 53 2.76 -8.31 -7.88
CA GLY A 53 1.64 -9.25 -7.89
C GLY A 53 0.40 -8.82 -7.09
N VAL A 54 0.30 -7.55 -6.68
CA VAL A 54 -0.93 -7.03 -6.05
C VAL A 54 -2.08 -7.05 -7.05
N LYS A 55 -3.20 -7.65 -6.65
CA LYS A 55 -4.38 -7.86 -7.51
C LYS A 55 -5.46 -6.79 -7.37
N LEU A 56 -5.52 -6.16 -6.20
CA LEU A 56 -6.52 -5.16 -5.82
C LEU A 56 -5.88 -4.20 -4.81
N GLY A 57 -6.02 -2.89 -5.03
CA GLY A 57 -5.47 -1.86 -4.14
C GLY A 57 -6.42 -0.67 -4.02
N TRP A 58 -6.50 -0.09 -2.82
CA TRP A 58 -7.35 1.07 -2.52
C TRP A 58 -6.49 2.29 -2.16
N LEU A 59 -6.63 3.37 -2.91
CA LEU A 59 -6.22 4.71 -2.48
C LEU A 59 -7.43 5.42 -1.88
N ILE A 60 -7.35 5.79 -0.61
CA ILE A 60 -8.37 6.60 0.06
C ILE A 60 -7.94 8.07 -0.02
N ASP A 61 -8.63 8.84 -0.87
CA ASP A 61 -8.37 10.25 -1.11
C ASP A 61 -9.32 11.09 -0.25
N ARG A 62 -8.85 11.43 0.95
CA ARG A 62 -9.61 12.25 1.92
C ARG A 62 -9.76 13.72 1.49
N HIS A 63 -8.91 14.22 0.58
CA HIS A 63 -9.03 15.59 0.07
C HIS A 63 -10.24 15.70 -0.86
N ASN A 64 -10.36 14.79 -1.82
CA ASN A 64 -11.46 14.76 -2.78
C ASN A 64 -12.64 13.87 -2.32
N GLN A 65 -12.58 13.34 -1.09
CA GLN A 65 -13.62 12.53 -0.44
C GLN A 65 -14.05 11.31 -1.29
N GLN A 66 -13.08 10.56 -1.80
CA GLN A 66 -13.29 9.46 -2.73
C GLN A 66 -12.32 8.29 -2.47
N ALA A 67 -12.57 7.13 -3.09
CA ALA A 67 -11.60 6.05 -3.15
C ALA A 67 -11.32 5.63 -4.60
N LEU A 68 -10.05 5.38 -4.93
CA LEU A 68 -9.64 4.82 -6.21
C LEU A 68 -9.25 3.35 -5.99
N VAL A 69 -9.89 2.46 -6.73
CA VAL A 69 -9.66 1.01 -6.69
C VAL A 69 -8.87 0.62 -7.93
N TYR A 70 -7.63 0.18 -7.74
CA TYR A 70 -6.71 -0.28 -8.77
C TYR A 70 -6.73 -1.81 -8.85
N ARG A 71 -6.63 -2.37 -10.06
CA ARG A 71 -6.56 -3.82 -10.30
C ARG A 71 -5.35 -4.21 -11.13
N GLN A 72 -5.08 -5.51 -11.22
CA GLN A 72 -3.93 -6.06 -11.96
C GLN A 72 -3.99 -5.80 -13.48
N ASP A 73 -5.16 -5.56 -14.03
CA ASP A 73 -5.41 -5.25 -15.45
C ASP A 73 -5.33 -3.75 -15.78
N ASP A 74 -4.74 -2.95 -14.88
CA ASP A 74 -4.65 -1.50 -14.94
C ASP A 74 -6.02 -0.77 -14.93
N SER A 75 -7.13 -1.48 -14.66
CA SER A 75 -8.43 -0.84 -14.47
C SER A 75 -8.48 -0.07 -13.15
N ILE A 76 -9.07 1.12 -13.21
CA ILE A 76 -9.28 2.00 -12.05
C ILE A 76 -10.77 2.31 -11.93
N THR A 77 -11.32 2.13 -10.73
CA THR A 77 -12.71 2.53 -10.41
C THR A 77 -12.68 3.57 -9.30
N ILE A 78 -13.30 4.73 -9.53
CA ILE A 78 -13.46 5.79 -8.53
C ILE A 78 -14.81 5.62 -7.84
N TYR A 79 -14.82 5.60 -6.50
CA TYR A 79 -16.00 5.43 -5.68
C TYR A 79 -16.33 6.71 -4.88
N PRO A 80 -17.61 7.12 -4.83
CA PRO A 80 -18.09 8.26 -4.02
C PRO A 80 -18.03 7.96 -2.52
N PRO A 81 -18.05 8.99 -1.64
CA PRO A 81 -17.78 8.86 -0.20
C PRO A 81 -18.73 7.90 0.54
N ASP A 82 -19.95 7.78 0.05
CA ASP A 82 -21.05 6.97 0.57
C ASP A 82 -21.07 5.53 0.01
N ALA A 83 -20.09 5.15 -0.82
CA ALA A 83 -19.95 3.79 -1.33
C ALA A 83 -19.57 2.76 -0.25
N ILE A 84 -19.97 1.50 -0.49
CA ILE A 84 -19.42 0.33 0.19
C ILE A 84 -18.41 -0.32 -0.77
N LEU A 85 -17.13 -0.22 -0.42
CA LEU A 85 -16.05 -0.94 -1.07
C LEU A 85 -16.16 -2.42 -0.74
N ASN A 86 -15.81 -3.30 -1.68
CA ASN A 86 -15.77 -4.74 -1.46
C ASN A 86 -14.47 -5.34 -2.01
N GLY A 87 -14.13 -6.56 -1.59
CA GLY A 87 -12.89 -7.25 -1.96
C GLY A 87 -12.93 -7.97 -3.31
N GLU A 88 -14.03 -7.85 -4.06
CA GLU A 88 -14.27 -8.54 -5.32
C GLU A 88 -14.03 -10.07 -5.18
N THR A 89 -13.41 -10.70 -6.18
CA THR A 89 -12.97 -12.10 -6.11
C THR A 89 -11.65 -12.28 -5.36
N VAL A 90 -10.94 -11.19 -5.03
CA VAL A 90 -9.61 -11.21 -4.40
C VAL A 90 -9.71 -11.43 -2.88
N ILE A 91 -10.71 -10.80 -2.24
CA ILE A 91 -11.03 -10.97 -0.81
C ILE A 91 -12.56 -11.20 -0.68
N PRO A 92 -13.06 -12.41 -0.99
CA PRO A 92 -14.49 -12.70 -0.95
C PRO A 92 -15.12 -12.39 0.42
N GLY A 93 -16.25 -11.68 0.43
CA GLY A 93 -16.98 -11.31 1.65
C GLY A 93 -16.45 -10.07 2.38
N PHE A 94 -15.31 -9.49 1.98
CA PHE A 94 -14.88 -8.20 2.51
C PHE A 94 -15.81 -7.08 2.06
N THR A 95 -16.27 -6.26 3.01
CA THR A 95 -17.02 -5.02 2.76
C THR A 95 -16.56 -3.91 3.71
N LEU A 96 -16.53 -2.68 3.22
CA LEU A 96 -16.07 -1.49 3.95
C LEU A 96 -16.84 -0.26 3.48
N ALA A 97 -17.64 0.35 4.37
CA ALA A 97 -18.29 1.62 4.08
C ALA A 97 -17.24 2.75 4.05
N LEU A 98 -16.99 3.34 2.88
CA LEU A 98 -15.91 4.32 2.68
C LEU A 98 -16.01 5.52 3.64
N LYS A 99 -17.24 5.94 3.93
CA LYS A 99 -17.58 7.03 4.87
C LYS A 99 -16.96 6.91 6.27
N ILE A 100 -16.48 5.73 6.70
CA ILE A 100 -15.79 5.58 8.00
C ILE A 100 -14.30 5.99 7.95
N LEU A 101 -13.72 6.18 6.76
CA LEU A 101 -12.30 6.51 6.55
C LEU A 101 -12.07 7.93 6.03
N LEU A 102 -13.12 8.63 5.61
CA LEU A 102 -13.07 9.97 5.03
C LEU A 102 -13.14 11.07 6.09
#